data_AF-A0A959XS23-F1
#
_entry.id   AF-A0A959XS23-F1
#
_cell.length_a   1.000
_cell.length_b   1.000
_cell.length_c   1.000
_cell.angle_alpha   90.00
_cell.angle_beta   90.00
_cell.angle_gamma   90.00
#
_symmetry.space_group_name_H-M   'P 1'
#
loop_
_entity.id
_entity.type
_entity.pdbx_description
1 polymer ?
#
loop_
_entity_poly.entity_id
_entity_poly.type
_entity_poly.pdbx_seq_one_letter_code
_entity_poly.pdbx_strand_id
1 'polypeptide(L)'
;FPGDPVPLHIDKRSSSLKVIQHMRNEAHRFGITHHRGRRSKRIIKTGLEGIAGIGPSTAQKLLKRFGSIKGIQEALPEDVVAEIGAKKAEVVLKALAQA
;
A
#
# COMPACT_ATOMS: atom_id res chain seq x y z
N PHE A 1 14.34 -1.06 -37.54
CA PHE A 1 14.56 -2.51 -37.83
C PHE A 1 15.39 -3.12 -36.69
N PRO A 2 15.42 -4.45 -36.47
CA PRO A 2 16.23 -5.04 -35.41
C PRO A 2 17.71 -4.66 -35.59
N GLY A 3 18.36 -4.13 -34.54
CA GLY A 3 19.76 -3.67 -34.57
C GLY A 3 19.97 -2.20 -34.97
N ASP A 4 18.90 -1.46 -35.24
CA ASP A 4 18.98 -0.03 -35.57
C ASP A 4 19.16 0.81 -34.28
N PRO A 5 20.24 1.61 -34.14
CA PRO A 5 20.49 2.39 -32.93
C PRO A 5 19.59 3.63 -32.80
N VAL A 6 18.90 4.02 -33.89
CA VAL A 6 18.11 5.25 -33.92
C VAL A 6 16.66 4.96 -33.51
N PRO A 7 16.11 5.69 -32.51
CA PRO A 7 14.70 5.56 -32.16
C PRO A 7 13.78 5.89 -33.32
N LEU A 8 12.78 5.03 -33.53
CA LEU A 8 11.76 5.28 -34.54
C LEU A 8 10.86 6.44 -34.09
N HIS A 9 10.86 7.52 -34.87
CA HIS A 9 10.06 8.69 -34.59
C HIS A 9 8.63 8.47 -35.06
N ILE A 10 7.70 8.38 -34.12
CA ILE A 10 6.26 8.26 -34.41
C ILE A 10 5.63 9.62 -34.17
N ASP A 11 4.74 10.04 -35.08
CA ASP A 11 3.98 11.28 -34.91
C ASP A 11 3.20 11.25 -33.57
N LYS A 12 3.39 12.31 -32.79
CA LYS A 12 2.77 12.53 -31.47
C LYS A 12 1.24 12.53 -31.52
N ARG A 13 0.64 12.83 -32.67
CA ARG A 13 -0.82 12.86 -32.88
C ARG A 13 -1.38 11.55 -33.44
N SER A 14 -0.53 10.61 -33.85
CA SER A 14 -0.97 9.36 -34.47
C SER A 14 -1.77 8.46 -33.50
N SER A 15 -2.74 7.72 -34.05
CA SER A 15 -3.48 6.68 -33.33
C SER A 15 -2.56 5.53 -32.90
N SER A 16 -1.60 5.14 -33.74
CA SER A 16 -0.61 4.09 -33.44
C SER A 16 0.20 4.39 -32.17
N LEU A 17 0.66 5.63 -31.99
CA LEU A 17 1.37 6.02 -30.77
C LEU A 17 0.47 5.93 -29.54
N LYS A 18 -0.81 6.31 -29.64
CA LYS A 18 -1.75 6.23 -28.51
C LYS A 18 -1.93 4.79 -28.03
N VAL A 19 -2.02 3.82 -28.95
CA VAL A 19 -2.12 2.39 -28.61
C VAL A 19 -0.88 1.93 -27.83
N ILE A 20 0.32 2.24 -28.33
CA ILE A 20 1.59 1.88 -27.65
C ILE A 20 1.66 2.51 -26.26
N GLN A 21 1.27 3.78 -26.13
CA GLN A 21 1.22 4.46 -24.84
C GLN A 21 0.24 3.80 -23.86
N HIS A 22 -0.94 3.37 -24.33
CA HIS A 22 -1.89 2.65 -23.50
C HIS A 22 -1.33 1.31 -23.02
N MET A 23 -0.70 0.53 -23.90
CA MET A 23 -0.05 -0.73 -23.50
C MET A 23 1.04 -0.50 -22.44
N ARG A 24 1.88 0.53 -22.63
CA ARG A 24 2.91 0.91 -21.64
C ARG A 24 2.28 1.33 -20.31
N ASN A 25 1.26 2.18 -20.36
CA ASN A 25 0.59 2.68 -19.15
C ASN A 25 -0.07 1.52 -18.39
N GLU A 26 -0.62 0.54 -19.10
CA GLU A 26 -1.22 -0.66 -18.49
C GLU A 26 -0.15 -1.57 -17.86
N ALA A 27 1.00 -1.76 -18.53
CA ALA A 27 2.14 -2.47 -17.96
C ALA A 27 2.67 -1.78 -16.69
N HIS A 28 2.81 -0.45 -16.70
CA HIS A 28 3.17 0.33 -15.52
C HIS A 28 2.11 0.20 -14.41
N ARG A 29 0.82 0.33 -14.74
CA ARG A 29 -0.29 0.19 -13.78
C ARG A 29 -0.25 -1.18 -13.09
N PHE A 30 -0.06 -2.24 -13.88
CA PHE A 30 0.03 -3.60 -13.37
C PHE A 30 1.22 -3.76 -12.41
N GLY A 31 2.43 -3.35 -12.83
CA GLY A 31 3.64 -3.45 -12.01
C GLY A 31 3.52 -2.67 -10.69
N ILE A 32 3.08 -1.41 -10.75
CA ILE A 32 2.90 -0.55 -9.57
C ILE A 32 1.86 -1.17 -8.62
N THR A 33 0.73 -1.65 -9.14
CA THR A 33 -0.33 -2.26 -8.33
C THR A 33 0.17 -3.52 -7.63
N HIS A 34 0.91 -4.38 -8.34
CA HIS A 34 1.49 -5.59 -7.76
C HIS A 34 2.46 -5.27 -6.61
N HIS A 35 3.37 -4.31 -6.83
CA HIS A 35 4.31 -3.88 -5.79
C HIS A 35 3.62 -3.17 -4.62
N ARG A 36 2.57 -2.38 -4.85
CA ARG A 36 1.75 -1.79 -3.78
C ARG A 36 1.12 -2.87 -2.91
N GLY A 37 0.54 -3.91 -3.52
CA GLY A 37 -0.04 -5.04 -2.77
C GLY A 37 1.00 -5.79 -1.93
N ARG A 38 2.17 -6.10 -2.50
CA ARG A 38 3.28 -6.74 -1.77
C ARG A 38 3.82 -5.86 -0.64
N ARG A 39 4.00 -4.56 -0.88
CA ARG A 39 4.45 -3.58 0.11
C ARG A 39 3.47 -3.48 1.27
N SER A 40 2.17 -3.37 0.96
CA SER A 40 1.11 -3.32 1.97
C SER A 40 1.18 -4.56 2.85
N LYS A 41 1.15 -5.77 2.29
CA LYS A 41 1.27 -7.03 3.04
C LYS A 41 2.50 -7.10 3.94
N ARG A 42 3.66 -6.62 3.47
CA ARG A 42 4.89 -6.57 4.28
C ARG A 42 4.74 -5.62 5.47
N ILE A 43 4.16 -4.43 5.26
CA ILE A 43 3.90 -3.45 6.31
C ILE A 43 2.97 -4.01 7.39
N ILE A 44 1.93 -4.77 7.00
CA ILE A 44 1.05 -5.44 7.97
C ILE A 44 1.86 -6.38 8.87
N LYS A 45 2.67 -7.24 8.24
CA LYS A 45 3.46 -8.26 8.94
C LYS A 45 4.53 -7.68 9.85
N THR A 46 5.25 -6.65 9.42
CA THR A 46 6.36 -6.07 10.19
C THR A 46 5.92 -5.03 11.21
N GLY A 47 4.79 -4.36 10.98
CA GLY A 47 4.30 -3.28 11.85
C GLY A 47 3.34 -3.75 12.93
N LEU A 48 2.20 -4.33 12.54
CA LEU A 48 1.10 -4.64 13.48
C LEU A 48 1.15 -6.07 14.01
N GLU A 49 1.46 -7.06 13.16
CA GLU A 49 1.57 -8.47 13.58
C GLU A 49 2.85 -8.78 14.37
N GLY A 50 3.83 -7.87 14.35
CA GLY A 50 5.04 -7.96 15.18
C GLY A 50 4.82 -7.58 16.65
N ILE A 51 3.67 -6.99 16.98
CA ILE A 51 3.35 -6.54 18.34
C ILE A 51 2.83 -7.74 19.14
N ALA A 52 3.50 -8.06 20.25
CA ALA A 52 3.09 -9.16 21.13
C ALA A 52 1.64 -8.98 21.61
N GLY A 53 0.78 -9.96 21.31
CA GLY A 53 -0.65 -9.91 21.65
C GLY A 53 -1.58 -9.38 20.56
N ILE A 54 -1.05 -8.94 19.41
CA ILE A 54 -1.83 -8.51 18.25
C ILE A 54 -1.77 -9.56 17.15
N GLY A 55 -2.92 -10.20 16.90
CA GLY A 55 -3.06 -11.19 15.83
C GLY A 55 -3.41 -10.58 14.47
N PRO A 56 -3.30 -11.37 13.39
CA PRO A 56 -3.57 -10.93 12.01
C PRO A 56 -4.99 -10.40 11.82
N SER A 57 -5.99 -10.96 12.52
CA SER A 57 -7.37 -10.47 12.46
C SER A 57 -7.53 -9.04 13.01
N THR A 58 -6.82 -8.72 14.09
CA THR A 58 -6.85 -7.38 14.72
C THR A 58 -6.14 -6.37 13.83
N ALA A 59 -4.97 -6.74 13.28
CA ALA A 59 -4.24 -5.90 12.32
C ALA A 59 -5.09 -5.58 11.07
N GLN A 60 -5.78 -6.59 10.52
CA GLN A 60 -6.67 -6.38 9.37
C GLN A 60 -7.86 -5.47 9.69
N LYS A 61 -8.48 -5.60 10.87
CA LYS A 61 -9.59 -4.71 11.27
C LYS A 61 -9.14 -3.24 11.34
N LEU A 62 -8.01 -2.98 11.99
CA LEU A 62 -7.44 -1.64 12.06
C LEU A 62 -7.13 -1.07 10.68
N LEU A 63 -6.47 -1.85 9.82
CA LEU A 63 -6.13 -1.39 8.48
C LEU A 63 -7.35 -1.23 7.57
N LYS A 64 -8.42 -1.99 7.78
CA LYS A 64 -9.67 -1.83 7.04
C LYS A 64 -10.35 -0.51 7.39
N ARG A 65 -10.29 -0.08 8.65
CA ARG A 65 -10.91 1.15 9.13
C ARG A 65 -10.04 2.39 8.89
N PHE A 66 -8.74 2.31 9.20
CA PHE A 66 -7.82 3.45 9.18
C PHE A 66 -6.91 3.49 7.93
N GLY A 67 -6.95 2.47 7.08
CA GLY A 67 -6.27 2.40 5.77
C GLY A 67 -4.76 2.16 5.83
N SER A 68 -4.05 2.74 6.79
CA SER A 68 -2.59 2.63 6.93
C SER A 68 -2.14 2.72 8.38
N ILE A 69 -0.88 2.34 8.66
CA ILE A 69 -0.30 2.49 10.01
C ILE A 69 -0.27 3.97 10.44
N LYS A 70 0.05 4.89 9.53
CA LYS A 70 -0.05 6.33 9.79
C LYS A 70 -1.47 6.75 10.15
N GLY A 71 -2.46 6.23 9.42
CA GLY A 71 -3.87 6.49 9.74
C GLY A 71 -4.29 6.02 11.12
N ILE A 72 -3.64 4.99 11.67
CA ILE A 72 -3.87 4.54 13.06
C ILE A 72 -3.18 5.48 14.05
N GLN A 73 -1.99 5.99 13.75
CA GLN A 73 -1.28 6.97 14.58
C GLN A 73 -2.00 8.33 14.65
N GLU A 74 -2.63 8.75 13.56
CA GLU A 74 -3.37 10.01 13.45
C GLU A 74 -4.82 9.91 13.96
N ALA A 75 -5.34 8.69 14.13
CA ALA A 75 -6.70 8.47 14.63
C ALA A 75 -6.83 8.85 16.11
N LEU A 76 -8.05 9.22 16.52
CA LEU A 76 -8.35 9.42 17.92
C LEU A 76 -8.16 8.10 18.68
N PRO A 77 -7.52 8.12 19.88
CA PRO A 77 -7.34 6.92 20.68
C PRO A 77 -8.66 6.19 20.96
N GLU A 78 -9.75 6.94 21.09
CA GLU A 78 -11.11 6.44 21.32
C GLU A 78 -11.61 5.55 20.18
N ASP A 79 -11.34 5.93 18.93
CA ASP A 79 -11.72 5.16 17.75
C ASP A 79 -10.97 3.84 17.66
N VAL A 80 -9.69 3.84 18.05
CA VAL A 80 -8.86 2.63 18.09
C VAL A 80 -9.34 1.70 19.21
N VAL A 81 -9.67 2.26 20.38
CA VAL A 81 -10.26 1.51 21.51
C VAL A 81 -11.60 0.89 21.13
N ALA A 82 -12.46 1.63 20.44
CA ALA A 82 -13.77 1.13 19.99
C ALA A 82 -13.65 -0.07 19.04
N GLU A 83 -12.61 -0.12 18.20
CA GLU A 83 -12.44 -1.16 17.19
C GLU A 83 -11.84 -2.46 17.74
N ILE A 84 -10.86 -2.37 18.67
CA ILE A 84 -10.07 -3.54 19.13
C ILE A 84 -10.10 -3.78 20.64
N GLY A 85 -10.75 -2.90 21.41
CA GLY A 85 -10.86 -2.95 22.86
C GLY A 85 -9.67 -2.28 23.58
N ALA A 86 -9.92 -1.73 24.77
CA ALA A 86 -8.99 -0.89 25.51
C ALA A 86 -7.59 -1.50 25.70
N LYS A 87 -7.51 -2.76 26.16
CA LYS A 87 -6.23 -3.44 26.42
C LYS A 87 -5.36 -3.58 25.17
N LYS A 88 -5.97 -3.91 24.02
CA LYS A 88 -5.22 -4.11 22.76
C LYS A 88 -4.87 -2.77 22.12
N ALA A 89 -5.77 -1.79 22.21
CA ALA A 89 -5.54 -0.44 21.70
C ALA A 89 -4.36 0.23 22.40
N GLU A 90 -4.26 0.11 23.73
CA GLU A 90 -3.14 0.67 24.49
C GLU A 90 -1.79 0.09 24.04
N VAL A 91 -1.72 -1.24 23.86
CA VAL A 91 -0.51 -1.92 23.37
C VAL A 91 -0.13 -1.45 21.97
N VAL A 92 -1.09 -1.30 21.07
CA VAL A 92 -0.85 -0.83 19.69
C VAL A 92 -0.40 0.62 19.68
N LEU A 93 -1.11 1.52 20.37
CA LEU A 93 -0.78 2.95 20.41
C LEU A 93 0.60 3.18 21.03
N LYS A 94 0.93 2.45 22.11
CA LYS A 94 2.26 2.52 22.74
C LYS A 94 3.35 2.01 21.82
N ALA A 95 3.14 0.88 21.14
CA ALA A 95 4.11 0.34 20.18
C ALA A 95 4.34 1.28 18.98
N LEU A 96 3.28 1.94 18.50
CA LEU A 96 3.35 2.89 17.39
C LEU A 96 3.88 4.27 17.77
N ALA A 97 3.85 4.66 19.05
CA ALA A 97 4.44 5.90 19.55
C ALA A 97 5.96 5.77 19.83
N GLN A 98 6.46 4.54 19.96
CA GLN A 98 7.87 4.24 20.22
C GLN A 98 8.70 3.96 18.96
N ALA A 99 8.06 3.95 17.78
CA ALA A 99 8.65 3.66 16.47
C ALA A 99 8.68 4.91 15.58
#